data_AF-A0A6N7WEH2-F1
#
_entry.id   AF-A0A6N7WEH2-F1
#
_cell.length_a   1.000
_cell.length_b   1.000
_cell.length_c   1.000
_cell.angle_alpha   90.00
_cell.angle_beta   90.00
_cell.angle_gamma   90.00
#
_symmetry.space_group_name_H-M   'P 1'
#
loop_
_entity.id
_entity.type
_entity.pdbx_description
1 polymer ?
#
loop_
_entity_poly.entity_id
_entity_poly.type
_entity_poly.pdbx_seq_one_letter_code
_entity_poly.pdbx_strand_id
1 'polypeptide(L)'
;MFVPVGENVSLVTVEALYKYVDFPKRSSFSCSDGLVNRIWEVSDTTFRLASGIFFLDGVKRERWIWSGDAYQSYFINQYLFF
;
A
#
# COMPACT_ATOMS: atom_id res chain seq x y z
N MET A 1 -13.10 7.65 10.77
CA MET A 1 -13.21 8.54 11.94
C MET A 1 -14.47 9.36 11.74
N PHE A 2 -15.37 9.38 12.71
CA PHE A 2 -16.57 10.20 12.65
C PHE A 2 -16.33 11.45 13.50
N VAL A 3 -16.54 12.63 12.92
CA VAL A 3 -16.50 13.92 13.62
C VAL A 3 -17.95 14.42 13.67
N PRO A 4 -18.60 14.47 14.84
CA PRO A 4 -19.99 14.93 14.95
C PRO A 4 -20.08 16.42 14.61
N VAL A 5 -21.16 16.80 13.92
CA VAL A 5 -21.41 18.19 13.53
C VAL A 5 -21.89 19.00 14.74
N GLY A 6 -21.26 20.13 15.05
CA GLY A 6 -21.60 21.01 16.19
C GLY A 6 -20.70 22.24 16.30
N GLU A 7 -20.99 23.14 17.26
CA GLU A 7 -20.34 24.45 17.42
C GLU A 7 -18.80 24.40 17.55
N ASN A 8 -18.26 23.28 18.03
CA ASN A 8 -16.82 23.10 18.26
C ASN A 8 -16.07 22.35 17.14
N VAL A 9 -16.72 22.01 16.02
CA VAL A 9 -16.07 21.33 14.88
C VAL A 9 -14.89 22.12 14.32
N SER A 10 -15.01 23.45 14.31
CA SER A 10 -13.96 24.38 13.86
C SER A 10 -12.70 24.35 14.72
N LEU A 11 -12.75 23.75 15.92
CA LEU A 11 -11.61 23.58 16.83
C LEU A 11 -10.86 22.24 16.64
N VAL A 12 -11.33 21.37 15.74
CA VAL A 12 -10.75 20.04 15.51
C VAL A 12 -9.89 20.03 14.25
N THR A 13 -8.62 19.68 14.39
CA THR A 13 -7.72 19.40 13.26
C THR A 13 -7.71 17.90 12.96
N VAL A 14 -7.88 17.53 11.69
CA VAL A 14 -7.79 16.13 11.23
C VAL A 14 -6.48 15.94 10.48
N GLU A 15 -5.66 15.02 10.95
CA GLU A 15 -4.38 14.67 10.34
C GLU A 15 -4.33 13.19 9.98
N ALA A 16 -3.64 12.88 8.88
CA ALA A 16 -3.35 11.51 8.47
C ALA A 16 -1.83 11.31 8.47
N LEU A 17 -1.36 10.41 9.32
CA LEU A 17 0.05 10.03 9.38
C LEU A 17 0.28 8.81 8.50
N TYR A 18 0.97 9.01 7.38
CA TYR A 18 1.37 7.90 6.54
C TYR A 18 2.55 7.16 7.18
N LYS A 19 2.32 5.90 7.56
CA LYS A 19 3.33 5.01 8.12
C LYS A 19 3.69 3.95 7.09
N TYR A 20 4.98 3.79 6.84
CA TYR A 20 5.51 2.83 5.88
C TYR A 20 6.90 2.36 6.31
N VAL A 21 7.32 1.22 5.79
CA VAL A 21 8.73 0.83 5.77
C VAL A 21 9.32 1.37 4.48
N ASP A 22 10.47 2.04 4.60
CA ASP A 22 11.11 2.67 3.44
C ASP A 22 11.73 1.60 2.53
N PHE A 23 11.06 1.33 1.42
CA PHE A 23 11.56 0.46 0.37
C PHE A 23 12.10 1.31 -0.78
N PRO A 24 13.40 1.22 -1.13
CA PRO A 24 13.95 1.98 -2.24
C PRO A 24 13.18 1.64 -3.53
N LYS A 25 12.82 2.67 -4.31
CA LYS A 25 12.15 2.47 -5.60
C LYS A 25 13.17 2.02 -6.64
N ARG A 26 13.38 0.70 -6.73
CA ARG A 26 14.34 0.07 -7.66
C ARG A 26 13.70 -0.39 -8.97
N SER A 27 12.39 -0.56 -8.97
CA SER A 27 11.65 -1.08 -10.11
C SER A 27 11.02 0.01 -10.97
N SER A 28 10.91 -0.28 -12.26
CA SER A 28 10.14 0.51 -13.22
C SER A 28 9.61 -0.39 -14.32
N PHE A 29 8.43 -0.06 -14.84
CA PHE A 29 7.82 -0.72 -15.98
C PHE A 29 7.10 0.33 -16.82
N SER A 30 7.17 0.18 -18.14
CA SER A 30 6.41 0.99 -19.08
C SER A 30 6.22 0.23 -20.39
N CYS A 31 5.06 0.39 -21.00
CA CYS A 31 4.75 -0.12 -22.33
C CYS A 31 3.86 0.88 -23.10
N SER A 32 3.54 0.56 -24.36
CA SER A 32 2.68 1.39 -25.22
C SER A 32 1.22 1.45 -24.76
N ASP A 33 0.77 0.48 -23.97
CA ASP A 33 -0.60 0.44 -23.44
C ASP A 33 -0.69 1.23 -22.13
N GLY A 34 -1.42 2.35 -22.18
CA GLY A 34 -1.62 3.21 -21.02
C GLY A 34 -2.40 2.57 -19.87
N LEU A 35 -3.30 1.62 -20.16
CA LEU A 35 -4.03 0.90 -19.12
C LEU A 35 -3.10 -0.04 -18.35
N VAL A 36 -2.23 -0.75 -19.05
CA VAL A 36 -1.26 -1.66 -18.43
C VAL A 36 -0.27 -0.89 -17.55
N ASN A 37 0.18 0.29 -17.99
CA ASN A 37 1.01 1.16 -17.16
C ASN A 37 0.31 1.57 -15.85
N ARG A 38 -0.98 1.90 -15.94
CA ARG A 38 -1.78 2.23 -14.75
C ARG A 38 -2.00 1.03 -13.84
N ILE A 39 -2.19 -0.17 -14.40
CA ILE A 39 -2.28 -1.41 -13.61
C ILE A 39 -0.98 -1.59 -12.81
N TRP A 40 0.18 -1.44 -13.46
CA TRP A 40 1.47 -1.54 -12.78
C TRP A 40 1.63 -0.54 -11.63
N GLU A 41 1.31 0.75 -11.86
CA GLU A 41 1.40 1.79 -10.82
C GLU A 41 0.51 1.49 -9.61
N VAL A 42 -0.72 1.04 -9.85
CA VAL A 42 -1.65 0.66 -8.78
C VAL A 42 -1.14 -0.58 -8.06
N SER A 43 -0.66 -1.60 -8.79
CA SER A 43 -0.10 -2.82 -8.21
C SER A 43 1.14 -2.55 -7.33
N ASP A 44 2.09 -1.71 -7.76
CA ASP A 44 3.25 -1.31 -6.95
C ASP A 44 2.80 -0.59 -5.67
N THR A 45 1.84 0.34 -5.78
CA THR A 45 1.28 1.06 -4.63
C THR A 45 0.61 0.10 -3.65
N THR A 46 -0.25 -0.81 -4.14
CA THR A 46 -0.93 -1.81 -3.32
C THR A 46 0.06 -2.75 -2.64
N PHE A 47 1.06 -3.23 -3.38
CA PHE A 47 2.08 -4.13 -2.84
C PHE A 47 2.89 -3.46 -1.74
N ARG A 48 3.30 -2.20 -1.91
CA ARG A 48 3.97 -1.40 -0.87
C ARG A 48 3.10 -1.19 0.37
N LEU A 49 1.80 -0.93 0.21
CA LEU A 49 0.88 -0.76 1.34
C LEU A 49 0.63 -2.07 2.10
N ALA A 50 0.68 -3.21 1.42
CA ALA A 50 0.57 -4.54 2.00
C ALA A 50 1.93 -5.12 2.46
N SER A 51 3.01 -4.35 2.32
CA SER A 51 4.37 -4.76 2.69
C SER A 51 4.94 -3.86 3.78
N GLY A 52 5.70 -4.46 4.69
CA GLY A 52 6.42 -3.73 5.71
C GLY A 52 7.46 -4.63 6.36
N ILE A 53 7.31 -4.84 7.66
CA ILE A 53 8.10 -5.85 8.39
C ILE A 53 7.75 -7.27 7.86
N PHE A 54 6.51 -7.46 7.39
CA PHE A 54 6.01 -8.70 6.78
C PHE A 54 5.17 -8.38 5.53
N PHE A 55 4.86 -9.41 4.73
CA PHE A 55 3.82 -9.37 3.71
C PHE A 55 2.46 -9.68 4.32
N LEU A 56 1.48 -8.82 4.08
CA LEU A 56 0.14 -8.88 4.63
C LEU A 56 -0.86 -9.21 3.52
N ASP A 57 -1.96 -9.87 3.88
CA ASP A 57 -3.10 -10.07 2.98
C ASP A 57 -3.76 -8.74 2.55
N GLY A 58 -3.73 -7.72 3.43
CA GLY A 58 -4.24 -6.41 3.11
C GLY A 58 -4.02 -5.35 4.20
N VAL A 59 -3.98 -4.08 3.78
CA VAL A 59 -3.62 -2.95 4.65
C VAL A 59 -4.74 -2.50 5.60
N LYS A 60 -5.99 -2.92 5.41
CA LYS A 60 -7.14 -2.39 6.18
C LYS A 60 -7.71 -3.34 7.23
N ARG A 61 -8.17 -4.54 6.83
CA ARG A 61 -9.03 -5.38 7.68
C ARG A 61 -8.22 -6.29 8.59
N GLU A 62 -7.61 -7.33 8.04
CA GLU A 62 -6.99 -8.39 8.83
C GLU A 62 -5.53 -8.07 9.10
N ARG A 63 -4.76 -7.65 8.08
CA ARG A 63 -3.32 -7.35 8.23
C ARG A 63 -2.57 -8.57 8.78
N TRP A 64 -2.98 -9.76 8.36
CA TRP A 64 -2.42 -11.03 8.80
C TRP A 64 -1.43 -11.54 7.76
N ILE A 65 -0.50 -12.35 8.25
CA ILE A 65 0.42 -13.09 7.40
C ILE A 65 -0.30 -14.35 6.96
N TRP A 66 -0.95 -14.28 5.81
CA TRP A 66 -1.53 -15.44 5.16
C TRP A 66 -0.49 -16.11 4.27
N SER A 67 -0.30 -17.42 4.44
CA SER A 67 0.80 -18.15 3.79
C SER A 67 0.71 -18.16 2.26
N GLY A 68 -0.50 -18.20 1.70
CA GLY A 68 -0.73 -18.12 0.25
C GLY A 68 -0.27 -16.77 -0.32
N ASP A 69 -0.72 -15.68 0.30
CA ASP A 69 -0.36 -14.31 -0.07
C ASP A 69 1.13 -14.05 0.13
N ALA A 70 1.71 -14.53 1.24
CA ALA A 70 3.14 -14.40 1.50
C ALA A 70 3.96 -15.13 0.43
N TYR A 71 3.58 -16.35 0.06
CA TYR A 71 4.25 -17.13 -0.98
C TYR A 71 4.30 -16.39 -2.33
N GLN A 72 3.17 -15.84 -2.77
CA GLN A 72 3.11 -15.03 -4.00
C GLN A 72 3.91 -13.73 -3.86
N SER A 73 3.85 -13.09 -2.70
CA SER A 73 4.54 -11.83 -2.43
C SER A 73 6.06 -11.99 -2.47
N TYR A 74 6.61 -13.11 -2.01
CA TYR A 74 8.06 -13.37 -2.13
C TYR A 74 8.56 -13.37 -3.57
N PHE A 75 7.73 -13.84 -4.52
CA PHE A 75 8.06 -13.80 -5.95
C PHE A 75 8.02 -12.37 -6.48
N ILE A 76 6.94 -11.62 -6.21
CA ILE A 76 6.77 -10.23 -6.66
C ILE A 76 7.85 -9.31 -6.08
N ASN A 77 8.23 -9.53 -4.82
CA ASN A 77 9.27 -8.78 -4.12
C ASN A 77 10.60 -8.71 -4.89
N GLN A 78 10.97 -9.78 -5.63
CA GLN A 78 12.19 -9.82 -6.44
C GLN A 78 12.18 -8.86 -7.64
N TYR A 79 11.01 -8.35 -8.02
CA TYR A 79 10.85 -7.41 -9.14
C TYR A 79 10.57 -5.99 -8.68
N LEU A 80 10.07 -5.81 -7.44
CA LEU A 80 9.67 -4.50 -6.93
C LEU A 80 10.68 -3.87 -5.98
N PHE A 81 11.26 -4.64 -5.05
CA PHE A 81 12.10 -4.11 -3.97
C PHE A 81 13.59 -4.46 -4.13
N PHE A 82 13.91 -5.45 -4.96
CA PHE A 82 15.27 -5.91 -5.25
C PHE A 82 15.52 -5.93 -6.75
#